data_AF-A0A1F8KIX2-F1
#
_entry.id   AF-A0A1F8KIX2-F1
#
_cell.length_a   1.000
_cell.length_b   1.000
_cell.length_c   1.000
_cell.angle_alpha   90.00
_cell.angle_beta   90.00
_cell.angle_gamma   90.00
#
_symmetry.space_group_name_H-M   'P 1'
#
loop_
_entity.id
_entity.type
_entity.pdbx_description
1 polymer ?
#
loop_
_entity_poly.entity_id
_entity_poly.type
_entity_poly.pdbx_seq_one_letter_code
_entity_poly.pdbx_strand_id
1 'polypeptide(L)'
;MKYDIFFAGVGGQGILTIGEVLAEVAHYKDIPANFYPSKGMAQRGGFVKAQLRLGRENVGPNIPQRGADMVIAMEQSESLKAIPFIKPGGDFVLYSDIWAPTAVALGKAPYPTFAQITEQVKLAGARLVHIDPGQLPEYAGELVHANLYVLGVIMGQTALGTLIRSEDVEHIIQTRFKRNTEANSFAYRSGLGMPLVVS
;
A
#
# COMPACT_ATOMS: atom_id res chain seq x y z
N MET A 1 -15.16 1.82 -13.86
CA MET A 1 -14.33 2.41 -12.79
C MET A 1 -13.12 3.09 -13.42
N LYS A 2 -12.57 4.16 -12.81
CA LYS A 2 -11.20 4.65 -13.05
C LYS A 2 -10.54 4.88 -11.70
N TYR A 3 -9.38 4.28 -11.44
CA TYR A 3 -8.70 4.38 -10.15
C TYR A 3 -7.19 4.21 -10.29
N ASP A 4 -6.42 5.25 -9.94
CA ASP A 4 -4.98 5.31 -10.06
C ASP A 4 -4.33 5.19 -8.66
N ILE A 5 -3.39 4.26 -8.49
CA ILE A 5 -2.74 3.94 -7.22
C ILE A 5 -1.23 4.15 -7.35
N PHE A 6 -0.66 4.93 -6.44
CA PHE A 6 0.77 5.13 -6.33
C PHE A 6 1.32 4.37 -5.12
N PHE A 7 2.43 3.67 -5.30
CA PHE A 7 3.06 2.83 -4.28
C PHE A 7 4.43 3.39 -3.93
N ALA A 8 4.75 3.48 -2.64
CA ALA A 8 6.06 3.87 -2.13
C ALA A 8 6.47 3.04 -0.91
N GLY A 9 7.72 2.62 -0.86
CA GLY A 9 8.25 1.91 0.28
C GLY A 9 9.66 1.45 -0.01
N VAL A 10 10.05 0.37 0.64
CA VAL A 10 11.42 -0.15 0.55
C VAL A 10 11.41 -1.61 0.13
N GLY A 11 12.44 -2.03 -0.60
CA GLY A 11 12.58 -3.39 -1.11
C GLY A 11 12.59 -4.44 0.01
N GLY A 12 11.58 -5.31 0.04
CA GLY A 12 11.39 -6.36 1.05
C GLY A 12 10.00 -6.33 1.70
N GLN A 13 9.30 -5.20 1.65
CA GLN A 13 8.01 -5.02 2.35
C GLN A 13 6.80 -5.62 1.60
N GLY A 14 6.99 -6.22 0.42
CA GLY A 14 5.90 -6.82 -0.35
C GLY A 14 4.98 -5.82 -1.06
N ILE A 15 5.42 -4.56 -1.24
CA ILE A 15 4.61 -3.51 -1.87
C ILE A 15 4.20 -3.82 -3.32
N LEU A 16 5.10 -4.46 -4.08
CA LEU A 16 4.80 -4.87 -5.45
C LEU A 16 3.79 -6.01 -5.49
N THR A 17 3.81 -6.87 -4.47
CA THR A 17 2.85 -7.96 -4.33
C THR A 17 1.43 -7.41 -4.18
N ILE A 18 1.24 -6.29 -3.47
CA ILE A 18 -0.07 -5.62 -3.38
C ILE A 18 -0.52 -5.19 -4.78
N GLY A 19 0.35 -4.52 -5.54
CA GLY A 19 0.06 -4.09 -6.91
C GLY A 19 -0.23 -5.25 -7.88
N GLU A 20 0.52 -6.34 -7.76
CA GLU A 20 0.33 -7.57 -8.55
C GLU A 20 -1.02 -8.24 -8.26
N VAL A 21 -1.39 -8.38 -6.97
CA VAL A 21 -2.70 -8.94 -6.59
C VAL A 21 -3.83 -8.08 -7.16
N LEU A 22 -3.76 -6.75 -7.04
CA LEU A 22 -4.78 -5.85 -7.59
C LEU A 22 -4.83 -5.89 -9.12
N ALA A 23 -3.69 -6.02 -9.80
CA ALA A 23 -3.63 -6.18 -11.26
C ALA A 23 -4.23 -7.53 -11.71
N GLU A 24 -4.01 -8.60 -10.96
CA GLU A 24 -4.60 -9.91 -11.20
C GLU A 24 -6.11 -9.92 -10.97
N VAL A 25 -6.59 -9.22 -9.94
CA VAL A 25 -8.02 -9.00 -9.74
C VAL A 25 -8.59 -8.22 -10.92
N ALA A 26 -7.92 -7.17 -11.37
CA ALA A 26 -8.37 -6.41 -12.53
C ALA A 26 -8.47 -7.28 -13.79
N HIS A 27 -7.47 -8.13 -14.04
CA HIS A 27 -7.49 -9.10 -15.13
C HIS A 27 -8.65 -10.09 -15.00
N TYR A 28 -8.85 -10.66 -13.82
CA TYR A 28 -9.95 -11.60 -13.53
C TYR A 28 -11.35 -10.98 -13.75
N LYS A 29 -11.47 -9.65 -13.65
CA LYS A 29 -12.71 -8.90 -13.81
C LYS A 29 -12.82 -8.16 -15.14
N ASP A 30 -11.93 -8.44 -16.10
CA ASP A 30 -11.84 -7.76 -17.40
C ASP A 30 -11.76 -6.22 -17.27
N ILE A 31 -11.11 -5.73 -16.19
CA ILE A 31 -10.85 -4.31 -15.96
C ILE A 31 -9.50 -3.97 -16.60
N PRO A 32 -9.44 -3.02 -17.55
CA PRO A 32 -8.18 -2.57 -18.12
C PRO A 32 -7.21 -2.12 -17.02
N ALA A 33 -6.00 -2.66 -16.98
CA ALA A 33 -5.00 -2.34 -15.97
C ALA A 33 -3.63 -2.10 -16.58
N ASN A 34 -2.91 -1.10 -16.05
CA ASN A 34 -1.50 -0.87 -16.36
C ASN A 34 -0.70 -0.79 -15.06
N PHE A 35 0.12 -1.81 -14.81
CA PHE A 35 0.99 -1.88 -13.65
C PHE A 35 2.45 -1.64 -14.03
N TYR A 36 3.09 -0.65 -13.41
CA TYR A 36 4.46 -0.26 -13.69
C TYR A 36 5.30 -0.21 -12.41
N PRO A 37 5.98 -1.31 -12.08
CA PRO A 37 6.93 -1.35 -10.97
C PRO A 37 8.26 -0.69 -11.37
N SER A 38 8.79 0.16 -10.49
CA SER A 38 10.10 0.79 -10.64
C SER A 38 10.94 0.47 -9.42
N LYS A 39 11.92 -0.41 -9.61
CA LYS A 39 12.91 -0.75 -8.58
C LYS A 39 14.17 0.05 -8.84
N GLY A 40 14.72 0.72 -7.82
CA GLY A 40 16.10 1.20 -7.89
C GLY A 40 17.09 0.02 -7.98
N MET A 41 18.35 0.30 -8.30
CA MET A 41 19.39 -0.73 -8.41
C MET A 41 19.74 -1.43 -7.08
N ALA A 42 19.26 -0.92 -5.94
CA ALA A 42 19.50 -1.51 -4.62
C ALA A 42 18.46 -2.60 -4.31
N GLN A 43 18.92 -3.85 -4.13
CA GLN A 43 18.04 -5.02 -3.98
C GLN A 43 17.35 -5.14 -2.61
N ARG A 44 17.89 -4.53 -1.54
CA ARG A 44 17.30 -4.48 -0.19
C ARG A 44 17.56 -3.11 0.44
N GLY A 45 16.61 -2.57 1.17
CA GLY A 45 16.75 -1.26 1.82
C GLY A 45 16.67 -0.05 0.87
N GLY A 46 16.53 -0.27 -0.44
CA GLY A 46 16.36 0.79 -1.43
C GLY A 46 14.91 1.19 -1.65
N PHE A 47 14.68 2.46 -1.99
CA PHE A 47 13.37 2.96 -2.37
C PHE A 47 12.79 2.17 -3.54
N VAL A 48 11.56 1.71 -3.36
CA VAL A 48 10.75 1.03 -4.36
C VAL A 48 9.48 1.85 -4.56
N LYS A 49 9.15 2.10 -5.83
CA LYS A 49 7.87 2.68 -6.21
C LYS A 49 7.18 1.86 -7.27
N ALA A 50 5.87 1.94 -7.33
CA ALA A 50 5.09 1.39 -8.43
C ALA A 50 3.88 2.28 -8.70
N GLN A 51 3.26 2.06 -9.86
CA GLN A 51 2.06 2.77 -10.28
C GLN A 51 1.09 1.75 -10.87
N LEU A 52 -0.16 1.77 -10.45
CA LEU A 52 -1.23 0.94 -10.99
C LEU A 52 -2.35 1.85 -11.46
N ARG A 53 -2.76 1.71 -12.71
CA ARG A 53 -3.90 2.44 -13.27
C ARG A 53 -4.99 1.46 -13.65
N LEU A 54 -6.18 1.61 -13.08
CA LEU A 54 -7.33 0.73 -13.28
C LEU A 54 -8.43 1.42 -14.10
N GLY A 55 -9.04 0.66 -15.00
CA GLY A 55 -10.19 1.04 -15.82
C GLY A 55 -9.92 2.16 -16.84
N ARG A 56 -8.66 2.32 -17.26
CA ARG A 56 -8.24 3.28 -18.29
C ARG A 56 -7.65 2.54 -19.49
N GLU A 57 -8.34 2.60 -20.62
CA GLU A 57 -7.83 2.12 -21.89
C GLU A 57 -6.85 3.14 -22.47
N ASN A 58 -5.75 2.66 -23.08
CA ASN A 58 -4.80 3.47 -23.86
C ASN A 58 -4.07 4.59 -23.10
N VAL A 59 -3.88 4.46 -21.79
CA VAL A 59 -3.06 5.41 -21.01
C VAL A 59 -1.67 4.85 -20.72
N GLY A 60 -0.68 5.75 -20.70
CA GLY A 60 0.65 5.43 -20.21
C GLY A 60 0.65 5.11 -18.70
N PRO A 61 1.68 4.40 -18.23
CA PRO A 61 1.79 3.94 -16.83
C PRO A 61 1.94 5.06 -15.81
N ASN A 62 2.40 6.24 -16.24
CA ASN A 62 2.72 7.35 -15.35
C ASN A 62 1.46 8.06 -14.85
N ILE A 63 1.37 8.15 -13.53
CA ILE A 63 0.42 8.96 -12.78
C ILE A 63 1.08 10.34 -12.58
N PRO A 64 0.44 11.44 -13.00
CA PRO A 64 0.96 12.78 -12.76
C PRO A 64 0.90 13.12 -11.27
N GLN A 65 1.65 14.16 -10.86
CA GLN A 65 1.48 14.73 -9.52
C GLN A 65 0.02 15.12 -9.27
N ARG A 66 -0.45 14.91 -8.04
CA ARG A 66 -1.87 15.08 -7.65
C ARG A 66 -2.85 14.25 -8.49
N GLY A 67 -2.40 13.15 -9.08
CA GLY A 67 -3.17 12.30 -9.97
C GLY A 67 -3.63 10.98 -9.36
N ALA A 68 -3.04 10.54 -8.25
CA ALA A 68 -3.39 9.28 -7.62
C ALA A 68 -4.69 9.42 -6.81
N ASP A 69 -5.61 8.48 -6.99
CA ASP A 69 -6.79 8.30 -6.14
C ASP A 69 -6.40 7.73 -4.77
N MET A 70 -5.34 6.92 -4.75
CA MET A 70 -4.77 6.36 -3.53
C MET A 70 -3.25 6.32 -3.56
N VAL A 71 -2.62 6.59 -2.42
CA VAL A 71 -1.21 6.31 -2.17
C VAL A 71 -1.12 5.18 -1.14
N ILE A 72 -0.24 4.21 -1.37
CA ILE A 72 0.14 3.19 -0.40
C ILE A 72 1.62 3.38 -0.07
N ALA A 73 1.89 3.86 1.15
CA ALA A 73 3.22 4.03 1.70
C ALA A 73 3.48 2.96 2.77
N MET A 74 4.48 2.10 2.55
CA MET A 74 4.85 1.03 3.49
C MET A 74 6.01 1.39 4.41
N GLU A 75 6.61 2.57 4.26
CA GLU A 75 7.73 3.02 5.08
C GLU A 75 7.60 4.51 5.36
N GLN A 76 7.84 4.88 6.61
CA GLN A 76 7.53 6.20 7.14
C GLN A 76 8.31 7.32 6.43
N SER A 77 9.61 7.19 6.22
CA SER A 77 10.40 8.19 5.49
C SER A 77 10.08 8.25 4.00
N GLU A 78 9.85 7.10 3.37
CA GLU A 78 9.56 7.02 1.95
C GLU A 78 8.18 7.58 1.61
N SER A 79 7.27 7.64 2.58
CA SER A 79 5.95 8.25 2.45
C SER A 79 6.01 9.70 1.98
N LEU A 80 7.00 10.49 2.43
CA LEU A 80 7.14 11.91 2.05
C LEU A 80 7.37 12.08 0.55
N LYS A 81 8.03 11.12 -0.11
CA LYS A 81 8.26 11.14 -1.57
C LYS A 81 6.99 10.81 -2.36
N ALA A 82 6.00 10.19 -1.72
CA ALA A 82 4.73 9.80 -2.32
C ALA A 82 3.64 10.89 -2.20
N ILE A 83 3.74 11.77 -1.20
CA ILE A 83 2.77 12.86 -0.95
C ILE A 83 2.52 13.73 -2.19
N PRO A 84 3.51 14.13 -3.01
CA PRO A 84 3.23 14.92 -4.22
C PRO A 84 2.29 14.25 -5.25
N PHE A 85 2.08 12.93 -5.16
CA PHE A 85 1.24 12.18 -6.10
C PHE A 85 -0.22 12.08 -5.67
N ILE A 86 -0.55 12.23 -4.39
CA ILE A 86 -1.95 12.12 -3.92
C ILE A 86 -2.76 13.33 -4.35
N LYS A 87 -3.96 13.08 -4.88
CA LYS A 87 -4.92 14.14 -5.18
C LYS A 87 -5.67 14.58 -3.91
N PRO A 88 -6.20 15.81 -3.85
CA PRO A 88 -7.13 16.21 -2.78
C PRO A 88 -8.36 15.28 -2.74
N GLY A 89 -8.74 14.85 -1.54
CA GLY A 89 -9.81 13.88 -1.29
C GLY A 89 -9.42 12.42 -1.59
N GLY A 90 -8.19 12.15 -2.01
CA GLY A 90 -7.67 10.79 -2.17
C GLY A 90 -7.28 10.15 -0.83
N ASP A 91 -7.09 8.83 -0.86
CA ASP A 91 -6.74 8.02 0.31
C ASP A 91 -5.23 7.85 0.41
N PHE A 92 -4.63 8.33 1.49
CA PHE A 92 -3.21 8.15 1.78
C PHE A 92 -3.06 7.06 2.85
N VAL A 93 -2.72 5.85 2.43
CA VAL A 93 -2.53 4.70 3.32
C VAL A 93 -1.07 4.65 3.75
N LEU A 94 -0.84 4.72 5.06
CA LEU A 94 0.49 4.67 5.66
C LEU A 94 0.60 3.49 6.62
N TYR A 95 1.35 2.47 6.21
CA TYR A 95 1.92 1.49 7.14
C TYR A 95 3.24 2.06 7.65
N SER A 96 3.25 2.55 8.90
CA SER A 96 4.33 3.39 9.45
C SER A 96 5.53 2.58 9.92
N ASP A 97 6.00 1.66 9.10
CA ASP A 97 7.23 0.90 9.36
C ASP A 97 8.44 1.83 9.30
N ILE A 98 9.45 1.53 10.12
CA ILE A 98 10.66 2.33 10.24
C ILE A 98 11.85 1.47 9.84
N TRP A 99 12.44 1.77 8.68
CA TRP A 99 13.67 1.12 8.24
C TRP A 99 14.82 2.11 8.27
N ALA A 100 15.20 2.52 9.49
CA ALA A 100 16.22 3.52 9.71
C ALA A 100 17.60 3.06 9.20
N PRO A 101 18.27 3.82 8.30
CA PRO A 101 19.67 3.57 7.97
C PRO A 101 20.54 3.66 9.22
N THR A 102 21.69 2.98 9.20
CA THR A 102 22.63 2.94 10.34
C THR A 102 22.97 4.34 10.88
N ALA A 103 23.12 5.35 10.02
CA ALA A 103 23.40 6.72 10.45
C ALA A 103 22.26 7.37 11.25
N VAL A 104 21.00 7.06 10.92
CA VAL A 104 19.81 7.51 11.66
C VAL A 104 19.71 6.76 12.99
N ALA A 105 19.92 5.44 12.98
CA ALA A 105 19.95 4.63 14.21
C ALA A 105 21.03 5.12 15.20
N LEU A 106 22.11 5.71 14.69
CA LEU A 106 23.19 6.35 15.47
C LEU A 106 22.91 7.82 15.84
N GLY A 107 21.72 8.36 15.56
CA GLY A 107 21.31 9.73 15.89
C GLY A 107 21.98 10.82 15.04
N LYS A 108 22.62 10.46 13.92
CA LYS A 108 23.40 11.41 13.08
C LYS A 108 22.57 12.08 11.97
N ALA A 109 21.32 11.66 11.78
CA ALA A 109 20.40 12.27 10.83
C ALA A 109 18.96 12.18 11.37
N PRO A 110 18.13 13.22 11.14
CA PRO A 110 16.73 13.18 11.53
C PRO A 110 15.96 12.19 10.65
N TYR A 111 15.01 11.49 11.26
CA TYR A 111 14.01 10.68 10.57
C TYR A 111 12.65 11.36 10.72
N PRO A 112 11.84 11.46 9.66
CA PRO A 112 10.59 12.21 9.75
C PRO A 112 9.66 11.56 10.76
N THR A 113 9.04 12.38 11.60
CA THR A 113 8.07 11.95 12.60
C THR A 113 6.72 11.66 11.95
N PHE A 114 5.92 10.80 12.59
CA PHE A 114 4.54 10.56 12.18
C PHE A 114 3.70 11.85 12.14
N ALA A 115 3.93 12.78 13.07
CA ALA A 115 3.25 14.08 13.10
C ALA A 115 3.57 14.92 11.86
N GLN A 116 4.84 14.98 11.44
CA GLN A 116 5.24 15.69 10.22
C GLN A 116 4.57 15.08 8.97
N ILE A 117 4.49 13.75 8.88
CA ILE A 117 3.85 13.09 7.74
C ILE A 117 2.35 13.38 7.73
N THR A 118 1.69 13.27 8.88
CA THR A 118 0.26 13.56 9.03
C THR A 118 -0.07 15.00 8.64
N GLU A 119 0.76 15.96 9.05
CA GLU A 119 0.62 17.36 8.64
C GLU A 119 0.74 17.53 7.12
N GLN A 120 1.74 16.91 6.49
CA GLN A 120 1.93 17.00 5.05
C GLN A 120 0.79 16.34 4.25
N VAL A 121 0.27 15.20 4.72
CA VAL A 121 -0.91 14.54 4.11
C VAL A 121 -2.15 15.43 4.22
N LYS A 122 -2.33 16.08 5.39
CA LYS A 122 -3.41 17.05 5.60
C LYS A 122 -3.27 18.27 4.68
N LEU A 123 -2.07 18.82 4.53
CA LEU A 123 -1.79 19.94 3.62
C LEU A 123 -2.03 19.59 2.14
N ALA A 124 -1.79 18.32 1.76
CA ALA A 124 -2.15 17.82 0.44
C ALA A 124 -3.67 17.67 0.23
N GLY A 125 -4.46 17.76 1.30
CA GLY A 125 -5.91 17.62 1.30
C GLY A 125 -6.38 16.17 1.18
N ALA A 126 -5.56 15.20 1.57
CA ALA A 126 -5.86 13.77 1.49
C ALA A 126 -6.38 13.21 2.83
N ARG A 127 -7.12 12.10 2.77
CA ARG A 127 -7.53 11.33 3.97
C ARG A 127 -6.40 10.39 4.36
N LEU A 128 -5.87 10.52 5.58
CA LEU A 128 -4.89 9.56 6.10
C LEU A 128 -5.60 8.29 6.59
N VAL A 129 -5.11 7.12 6.16
CA VAL A 129 -5.41 5.82 6.75
C VAL A 129 -4.12 5.28 7.33
N HIS A 130 -3.97 5.37 8.65
CA HIS A 130 -2.76 4.94 9.36
C HIS A 130 -2.89 3.50 9.85
N ILE A 131 -1.82 2.73 9.66
CA ILE A 131 -1.68 1.35 10.11
C ILE A 131 -0.38 1.26 10.90
N ASP A 132 -0.48 0.96 12.19
CA ASP A 132 0.67 0.78 13.06
C ASP A 132 1.24 -0.64 12.88
N PRO A 133 2.55 -0.81 12.60
CA PRO A 133 3.22 -2.12 12.57
C PRO A 133 2.95 -3.02 13.79
N GLY A 134 2.74 -2.42 14.97
CA GLY A 134 2.39 -3.14 16.20
C GLY A 134 0.99 -3.76 16.20
N GLN A 135 0.16 -3.46 15.21
CA GLN A 135 -1.20 -4.03 15.05
C GLN A 135 -1.22 -5.32 14.21
N LEU A 136 -0.08 -5.77 13.69
CA LEU A 136 -0.05 -7.01 12.92
C LEU A 136 -0.46 -8.21 13.78
N PRO A 137 -1.45 -9.00 13.33
CA PRO A 137 -1.86 -10.18 14.06
C PRO A 137 -0.84 -11.31 13.89
N GLU A 138 -0.88 -12.25 14.83
CA GLU A 138 -0.16 -13.51 14.73
C GLU A 138 -1.04 -14.62 14.15
N TYR A 139 -0.44 -15.48 13.33
CA TYR A 139 -1.02 -16.73 12.86
C TYR A 139 -0.09 -17.87 13.20
N ALA A 140 -0.57 -18.86 13.95
CA ALA A 140 0.22 -20.01 14.40
C ALA A 140 1.54 -19.65 15.12
N GLY A 141 1.53 -18.55 15.89
CA GLY A 141 2.67 -18.09 16.69
C GLY A 141 3.70 -17.24 15.93
N GLU A 142 3.41 -16.87 14.68
CA GLU A 142 4.26 -16.01 13.87
C GLU A 142 3.47 -14.79 13.38
N LEU A 143 4.11 -13.62 13.34
CA LEU A 143 3.50 -12.42 12.77
C LEU A 143 3.17 -12.63 11.29
N VAL A 144 2.00 -12.20 10.86
CA VAL A 144 1.62 -12.26 9.45
C VAL A 144 2.45 -11.30 8.59
N HIS A 145 2.51 -11.57 7.29
CA HIS A 145 3.10 -10.62 6.36
C HIS A 145 2.27 -9.33 6.25
N ALA A 146 2.92 -8.20 6.52
CA ALA A 146 2.29 -6.89 6.57
C ALA A 146 1.54 -6.52 5.28
N ASN A 147 2.09 -6.87 4.12
CA ASN A 147 1.52 -6.48 2.82
C ASN A 147 0.08 -6.97 2.61
N LEU A 148 -0.24 -8.21 3.00
CA LEU A 148 -1.59 -8.75 2.83
C LEU A 148 -2.55 -8.22 3.90
N TYR A 149 -2.06 -7.98 5.12
CA TYR A 149 -2.82 -7.27 6.14
C TYR A 149 -3.18 -5.86 5.68
N VAL A 150 -2.20 -5.07 5.19
CA VAL A 150 -2.40 -3.73 4.64
C VAL A 150 -3.38 -3.76 3.46
N LEU A 151 -3.28 -4.75 2.56
CA LEU A 151 -4.25 -4.93 1.49
C LEU A 151 -5.67 -5.17 2.03
N GLY A 152 -5.82 -5.95 3.10
CA GLY A 152 -7.09 -6.08 3.82
C GLY A 152 -7.64 -4.75 4.32
N VAL A 153 -6.80 -3.97 5.01
CA VAL A 153 -7.17 -2.64 5.52
C VAL A 153 -7.59 -1.72 4.38
N ILE A 154 -6.84 -1.71 3.26
CA ILE A 154 -7.18 -0.93 2.06
C ILE A 154 -8.60 -1.26 1.59
N MET A 155 -8.93 -2.55 1.50
CA MET A 155 -10.26 -2.99 1.05
C MET A 155 -11.38 -2.64 2.05
N GLY A 156 -11.10 -2.54 3.34
CA GLY A 156 -12.09 -2.16 4.35
C GLY A 156 -12.26 -0.65 4.54
N GLN A 157 -11.21 0.13 4.30
CA GLN A 157 -11.08 1.52 4.79
C GLN A 157 -10.95 2.57 3.68
N THR A 158 -10.87 2.16 2.42
CA THR A 158 -10.66 3.06 1.27
C THR A 158 -11.76 2.97 0.24
N ALA A 159 -11.83 3.96 -0.66
CA ALA A 159 -12.76 3.93 -1.78
C ALA A 159 -12.57 2.71 -2.68
N LEU A 160 -11.37 2.11 -2.73
CA LEU A 160 -11.11 0.89 -3.52
C LEU A 160 -12.02 -0.27 -3.11
N GLY A 161 -12.32 -0.41 -1.82
CA GLY A 161 -13.22 -1.43 -1.28
C GLY A 161 -14.65 -1.37 -1.80
N THR A 162 -15.10 -0.18 -2.21
CA THR A 162 -16.42 0.01 -2.82
C THR A 162 -16.44 -0.29 -4.33
N LEU A 163 -15.26 -0.37 -4.95
CA LEU A 163 -15.10 -0.51 -6.39
C LEU A 163 -14.68 -1.93 -6.80
N ILE A 164 -13.95 -2.62 -5.94
CA ILE A 164 -13.52 -4.01 -6.09
C ILE A 164 -14.06 -4.79 -4.91
N ARG A 165 -14.66 -5.95 -5.18
CA ARG A 165 -15.21 -6.81 -4.12
C ARG A 165 -14.08 -7.48 -3.34
N SER A 166 -14.20 -7.52 -2.02
CA SER A 166 -13.23 -8.18 -1.14
C SER A 166 -13.02 -9.66 -1.47
N GLU A 167 -14.07 -10.33 -1.94
CA GLU A 167 -14.03 -11.77 -2.27
C GLU A 167 -13.20 -12.03 -3.53
N ASP A 168 -13.21 -11.10 -4.49
CA ASP A 168 -12.40 -11.20 -5.70
C ASP A 168 -10.90 -11.10 -5.33
N VAL A 169 -10.55 -10.23 -4.38
CA VAL A 169 -9.17 -10.11 -3.85
C VAL A 169 -8.76 -11.37 -3.09
N GLU A 170 -9.60 -11.87 -2.18
CA GLU A 170 -9.28 -13.10 -1.43
C GLU A 170 -9.11 -14.31 -2.36
N HIS A 171 -9.95 -14.42 -3.40
CA HIS A 171 -9.81 -15.47 -4.40
C HIS A 171 -8.43 -15.44 -5.09
N ILE A 172 -7.94 -14.26 -5.48
CA ILE A 172 -6.60 -14.10 -6.06
C ILE A 172 -5.51 -14.46 -5.04
N ILE A 173 -5.64 -14.06 -3.77
CA ILE A 173 -4.69 -14.45 -2.72
C ILE A 173 -4.63 -15.98 -2.60
N GLN A 174 -5.78 -16.66 -2.56
CA GLN A 174 -5.85 -18.11 -2.40
C GLN A 174 -5.26 -18.88 -3.61
N THR A 175 -5.44 -18.35 -4.81
CA THR A 175 -5.00 -19.01 -6.05
C THR A 175 -3.54 -18.72 -6.39
N ARG A 176 -3.06 -17.50 -6.08
CA ARG A 176 -1.67 -17.07 -6.31
C ARG A 176 -0.69 -17.74 -5.36
N PHE A 177 -1.00 -17.74 -4.06
CA PHE A 177 -0.08 -18.23 -3.04
C PHE A 177 -0.37 -19.69 -2.69
N LYS A 178 0.31 -20.61 -3.39
CA LYS A 178 0.18 -22.08 -3.14
C LYS A 178 0.80 -22.55 -1.83
N ARG A 179 1.62 -21.71 -1.19
CA ARG A 179 2.20 -21.96 0.15
C ARG A 179 1.69 -20.88 1.09
N ASN A 180 1.51 -21.24 2.36
CA ASN A 180 1.02 -20.34 3.41
C ASN A 180 -0.32 -19.66 3.07
N THR A 181 -1.16 -20.32 2.26
CA THR A 181 -2.44 -19.79 1.78
C THR A 181 -3.35 -19.36 2.93
N GLU A 182 -3.43 -20.17 3.99
CA GLU A 182 -4.25 -19.87 5.16
C GLU A 182 -3.72 -18.66 5.92
N ALA A 183 -2.41 -18.62 6.20
CA ALA A 183 -1.78 -17.47 6.87
C ALA A 183 -1.97 -16.17 6.08
N ASN A 184 -1.82 -16.23 4.75
CA ASN A 184 -2.03 -15.11 3.85
C ASN A 184 -3.49 -14.64 3.82
N SER A 185 -4.44 -15.58 3.79
CA SER A 185 -5.87 -15.27 3.84
C SER A 185 -6.28 -14.71 5.19
N PHE A 186 -5.71 -15.25 6.28
CA PHE A 186 -5.90 -14.75 7.64
C PHE A 186 -5.37 -13.32 7.78
N ALA A 187 -4.19 -13.02 7.26
CA ALA A 187 -3.63 -11.68 7.25
C ALA A 187 -4.58 -10.68 6.57
N TYR A 188 -5.02 -11.01 5.36
CA TYR A 188 -5.96 -10.20 4.59
C TYR A 188 -7.29 -9.99 5.31
N ARG A 189 -7.93 -11.07 5.79
CA ARG A 189 -9.21 -10.99 6.52
C ARG A 189 -9.10 -10.17 7.81
N SER A 190 -7.98 -10.30 8.53
CA SER A 190 -7.73 -9.53 9.75
C SER A 190 -7.60 -8.04 9.45
N GLY A 191 -6.92 -7.68 8.36
CA GLY A 191 -6.85 -6.29 7.90
C GLY A 191 -8.21 -5.75 7.47
N LEU A 192 -9.00 -6.55 6.74
CA LEU A 192 -10.35 -6.19 6.30
C LEU A 192 -11.28 -5.88 7.48
N GLY A 193 -11.11 -6.59 8.59
CA GLY A 193 -11.85 -6.39 9.84
C GLY A 193 -11.29 -5.31 10.76
N MET A 194 -10.23 -4.59 10.37
CA MET A 194 -9.66 -3.53 11.20
C MET A 194 -10.71 -2.45 11.46
N PRO A 195 -11.00 -2.09 12.72
CA PRO A 195 -12.00 -1.08 13.03
C PRO A 195 -11.58 0.29 12.48
N LEU A 196 -12.55 1.06 11.99
CA LEU A 196 -12.36 2.45 11.58
C LEU A 196 -11.75 3.25 12.74
N VAL A 197 -10.48 3.65 12.61
CA VAL A 197 -9.91 4.68 13.49
C VAL A 197 -10.42 6.01 12.98
N VAL A 198 -11.55 6.45 13.52
CA VAL A 198 -12.08 7.80 13.26
C VAL A 198 -11.14 8.76 14.00
N SER A 199 -10.33 9.50 13.23
CA SER A 199 -9.51 10.61 13.73
C SER A 199 -10.16 11.94 13.40
#